data_AF-A0A6S7KM75-F1
#
_entry.id   AF-A0A6S7KM75-F1
#
_cell.length_a   1.000
_cell.length_b   1.000
_cell.length_c   1.000
_cell.angle_alpha   90.00
_cell.angle_beta   90.00
_cell.angle_gamma   90.00
#
_symmetry.space_group_name_H-M   'P 1'
#
loop_
_entity.id
_entity.type
_entity.pdbx_description
1 polymer ?
#
loop_
_entity_poly.entity_id
_entity_poly.type
_entity_poly.pdbx_seq_one_letter_code
_entity_poly.pdbx_strand_id
1 'polypeptide(L)'
;MNAAKEAKEANLNVRDGLRKIGAAFLSTREVSAQECVYRCMPELWLRNIFPKTLFVSTEFAENRVRFAKKQQELDELDDDSTDIFKSNIIVRYSDRPKNIPLVNDMCLALFAAHYFNDYKSDFNEVSDSQPEVLSDDFIESQNIENHNPELPDRIKLVNSKKIMKCRKIKAVIRYHTPNKRKEPEKYFHHLLMQSCCILPGVMSRNSLAKTRHTYLSFMSQMFKR
;
A
#
# COMPACT_ATOMS: atom_id res chain seq x y z
N MET A 1 -36.12 -7.06 -27.17
CA MET A 1 -37.25 -7.38 -28.07
C MET A 1 -38.26 -6.24 -28.32
N ASN A 2 -38.12 -5.05 -27.72
CA ASN A 2 -39.15 -4.00 -27.84
C ASN A 2 -39.08 -3.17 -29.13
N ALA A 3 -37.90 -2.96 -29.70
CA ALA A 3 -37.70 -2.12 -30.89
C ALA A 3 -38.47 -2.62 -32.14
N ALA A 4 -38.66 -3.94 -32.30
CA ALA A 4 -39.43 -4.50 -33.40
C ALA A 4 -40.95 -4.29 -33.23
N LYS A 5 -41.46 -4.35 -31.99
CA LYS A 5 -42.87 -4.02 -31.69
C LYS A 5 -43.14 -2.53 -31.91
N GLU A 6 -42.25 -1.67 -31.41
CA GLU A 6 -42.35 -0.23 -31.61
C GLU A 6 -42.24 0.19 -33.08
N ALA A 7 -41.40 -0.48 -33.88
CA ALA A 7 -41.30 -0.20 -35.32
C ALA A 7 -42.59 -0.56 -36.06
N LYS A 8 -43.28 -1.62 -35.61
CA LYS A 8 -44.58 -2.06 -36.14
C LYS A 8 -45.71 -1.13 -35.70
N GLU A 9 -45.73 -0.73 -34.43
CA GLU A 9 -46.72 0.22 -33.88
C GLU A 9 -46.59 1.62 -34.49
N ALA A 10 -45.35 2.06 -34.79
CA ALA A 10 -45.09 3.33 -35.46
C ALA A 10 -45.27 3.29 -36.99
N ASN A 11 -45.72 2.15 -37.57
CA ASN A 11 -45.90 1.95 -39.02
C ASN A 11 -44.69 2.42 -39.86
N LEU A 12 -43.48 2.12 -39.41
CA LEU A 12 -42.27 2.54 -40.11
C LEU A 12 -42.10 1.77 -41.42
N ASN A 13 -41.55 2.45 -42.44
CA ASN A 13 -41.10 1.81 -43.66
C ASN A 13 -40.08 0.71 -43.34
N VAL A 14 -40.06 -0.39 -44.09
CA VAL A 14 -39.21 -1.57 -43.89
C VAL A 14 -37.74 -1.19 -43.66
N ARG A 15 -37.21 -0.25 -44.46
CA ARG A 15 -35.82 0.24 -44.31
C ARG A 15 -35.58 0.93 -42.97
N ASP A 16 -36.51 1.75 -42.52
CA ASP A 16 -36.40 2.51 -41.27
C ASP A 16 -36.67 1.63 -40.05
N GLY A 17 -37.58 0.67 -40.15
CA GLY A 17 -37.80 -0.37 -39.15
C GLY A 17 -36.55 -1.23 -38.95
N LEU A 18 -35.91 -1.68 -40.03
CA LEU A 18 -34.67 -2.44 -39.97
C LEU A 18 -33.53 -1.60 -39.34
N ARG A 19 -33.45 -0.32 -39.69
CA ARG A 19 -32.48 0.61 -39.10
C ARG A 19 -32.72 0.81 -37.60
N LYS A 20 -33.97 0.93 -37.16
CA LYS A 20 -34.32 1.06 -35.73
C LYS A 20 -33.98 -0.21 -34.94
N ILE A 21 -34.25 -1.39 -35.51
CA ILE A 21 -33.90 -2.67 -34.89
C ILE A 21 -32.37 -2.83 -34.83
N GLY A 22 -31.64 -2.51 -35.91
CA GLY A 22 -30.18 -2.55 -35.94
C GLY A 22 -29.55 -1.57 -34.95
N ALA A 23 -30.08 -0.36 -34.84
CA ALA A 23 -29.64 0.62 -33.85
C ALA A 23 -29.84 0.10 -32.42
N ALA A 24 -31.01 -0.48 -32.12
CA ALA A 24 -31.28 -1.08 -30.81
C ALA A 24 -30.34 -2.27 -30.53
N PHE A 25 -30.03 -3.10 -31.53
CA PHE A 25 -29.08 -4.21 -31.38
C PHE A 25 -27.65 -3.72 -31.11
N LEU A 26 -27.24 -2.60 -31.72
CA LEU A 26 -25.92 -2.01 -31.49
C LEU A 26 -25.83 -1.24 -30.17
N SER A 27 -26.93 -0.61 -29.72
CA SER A 27 -26.95 0.23 -28.53
C SER A 27 -27.32 -0.51 -27.24
N THR A 28 -28.02 -1.64 -27.35
CA THR A 28 -28.40 -2.45 -26.19
C THR A 28 -27.60 -3.74 -26.17
N ARG A 29 -27.07 -4.05 -24.99
CA ARG A 29 -26.38 -5.31 -24.71
C ARG A 29 -27.09 -5.99 -23.55
N GLU A 30 -27.37 -7.28 -23.69
CA GLU A 30 -27.82 -8.08 -22.56
C GLU A 30 -26.65 -8.26 -21.58
N VAL A 31 -26.88 -7.87 -20.34
CA VAL A 31 -25.92 -7.98 -19.23
C VAL A 31 -26.60 -8.72 -18.09
N SER A 32 -25.81 -9.41 -17.26
CA SER A 32 -26.35 -10.08 -16.08
C SER A 32 -26.89 -9.06 -15.08
N ALA A 33 -27.80 -9.48 -14.19
CA ALA A 33 -28.34 -8.62 -13.14
C ALA A 33 -27.21 -8.03 -12.25
N GLN A 34 -26.17 -8.81 -11.97
CA GLN A 34 -25.01 -8.39 -11.20
C GLN A 34 -24.19 -7.29 -11.91
N GLU A 35 -23.98 -7.43 -13.22
CA GLU A 35 -23.28 -6.43 -14.03
C GLU A 35 -24.10 -5.13 -14.16
N CYS A 36 -25.42 -5.25 -14.29
CA CYS A 36 -26.33 -4.10 -14.33
C CYS A 36 -26.27 -3.31 -13.01
N VAL A 37 -26.36 -3.99 -11.86
CA VAL A 37 -26.22 -3.36 -10.53
C VAL A 37 -24.88 -2.64 -10.42
N TYR A 38 -23.78 -3.26 -10.86
CA TYR A 38 -22.47 -2.64 -10.85
C TYR A 38 -22.38 -1.38 -11.73
N ARG A 39 -22.97 -1.40 -12.93
CA ARG A 39 -22.99 -0.23 -13.84
C ARG A 39 -23.90 0.90 -13.34
N CYS A 40 -24.99 0.56 -12.65
CA CYS A 40 -25.96 1.53 -12.13
C CYS A 40 -25.59 2.10 -10.75
N MET A 41 -24.70 1.44 -10.02
CA MET A 41 -24.21 1.89 -8.71
C MET A 41 -22.76 2.38 -8.82
N PRO A 42 -22.51 3.65 -9.16
CA PRO A 42 -21.16 4.21 -9.26
C PRO A 42 -20.38 4.13 -7.93
N GLU A 43 -21.08 4.00 -6.80
CA GLU A 43 -20.50 3.81 -5.47
C GLU A 43 -20.26 2.33 -5.10
N LEU A 44 -20.52 1.37 -5.99
CA LEU A 44 -20.19 -0.04 -5.76
C LEU A 44 -18.78 -0.33 -6.27
N TRP A 45 -17.79 0.24 -5.60
CA TRP A 45 -16.38 0.05 -5.94
C TRP A 45 -15.97 -1.41 -5.69
N LEU A 46 -15.80 -2.22 -6.75
CA LEU A 46 -15.23 -3.57 -6.62
C LEU A 46 -13.79 -3.54 -6.05
N ARG A 47 -13.11 -2.38 -6.14
CA ARG A 47 -11.76 -2.22 -5.64
C ARG A 47 -11.47 -0.79 -5.19
N ASN A 48 -11.93 -0.44 -3.99
CA ASN A 48 -11.27 0.54 -3.13
C ASN A 48 -10.46 -0.21 -2.08
N ILE A 49 -9.15 -0.41 -2.30
CA ILE A 49 -8.31 -1.11 -1.31
C ILE A 49 -7.85 -0.11 -0.26
N PHE A 50 -8.64 -0.02 0.80
CA PHE A 50 -8.27 0.61 2.06
C PHE A 50 -8.30 -0.43 3.16
N PRO A 51 -7.26 -0.54 3.99
CA PRO A 51 -5.96 0.14 3.90
C PRO A 51 -5.06 -0.48 2.82
N LYS A 52 -4.08 0.30 2.32
CA LYS A 52 -3.06 -0.21 1.40
C LYS A 52 -2.34 -1.41 2.00
N THR A 53 -2.12 -2.45 1.21
CA THR A 53 -1.36 -3.63 1.66
C THR A 53 0.09 -3.54 1.20
N LEU A 54 1.05 -3.69 2.11
CA LEU A 54 2.49 -3.65 1.84
C LEU A 54 3.16 -4.95 2.29
N PHE A 55 3.96 -5.57 1.43
CA PHE A 55 4.79 -6.70 1.82
C PHE A 55 6.17 -6.24 2.30
N VAL A 56 6.59 -6.70 3.48
CA VAL A 56 7.92 -6.42 4.05
C VAL A 56 8.72 -7.72 4.09
N SER A 57 9.76 -7.79 3.26
CA SER A 57 10.70 -8.92 3.29
C SER A 57 11.53 -8.86 4.57
N THR A 58 11.43 -9.90 5.38
CA THR A 58 12.06 -10.04 6.70
C THR A 58 13.10 -11.16 6.73
N GLU A 59 13.50 -11.63 5.55
CA GLU A 59 14.53 -12.65 5.39
C GLU A 59 15.92 -12.12 5.73
N PHE A 60 16.91 -13.01 5.77
CA PHE A 60 18.31 -12.65 5.92
C PHE A 60 18.78 -11.71 4.80
N ALA A 61 19.76 -10.86 5.10
CA ALA A 61 20.22 -9.81 4.18
C ALA A 61 20.61 -10.34 2.78
N GLU A 62 21.16 -11.55 2.73
CA GLU A 62 21.61 -12.26 1.53
C GLU A 62 20.44 -12.73 0.65
N ASN A 63 19.33 -13.16 1.26
CA ASN A 63 18.18 -13.73 0.57
C ASN A 63 17.11 -12.67 0.23
N ARG A 64 17.31 -11.42 0.64
CA ARG A 64 16.36 -10.34 0.35
C ARG A 64 16.38 -9.98 -1.13
N VAL A 65 15.23 -10.15 -1.77
CA VAL A 65 14.99 -9.68 -3.14
C VAL A 65 15.18 -8.16 -3.21
N ARG A 66 16.00 -7.71 -4.16
CA ARG A 66 16.22 -6.30 -4.50
C ARG A 66 15.93 -6.09 -5.98
N PHE A 67 15.42 -4.92 -6.32
CA PHE A 67 15.20 -4.52 -7.71
C PHE A 67 16.37 -3.67 -8.19
N ALA A 68 16.90 -3.96 -9.38
CA ALA A 68 17.87 -3.10 -10.03
C ALA A 68 17.22 -1.76 -10.45
N LYS A 69 18.03 -0.71 -10.55
CA LYS A 69 17.61 0.55 -11.16
C LYS A 69 17.37 0.36 -12.66
N LYS A 70 16.58 1.26 -13.25
CA LYS A 70 16.39 1.29 -14.71
C LYS A 70 17.68 1.77 -15.38
N GLN A 71 17.90 1.41 -16.64
CA GLN A 71 19.09 1.82 -17.39
C GLN A 71 19.32 3.33 -17.34
N GLN A 72 18.27 4.13 -17.57
CA GLN A 72 18.34 5.60 -17.50
C GLN A 72 18.88 6.11 -16.15
N GLU A 73 18.46 5.49 -15.04
CA GLU A 73 18.93 5.88 -13.70
C GLU A 73 20.32 5.33 -13.37
N LEU A 74 20.80 4.35 -14.12
CA LEU A 74 22.17 3.82 -14.01
C LEU A 74 23.14 4.70 -14.81
N ASP A 75 22.72 5.16 -15.99
CA ASP A 75 23.52 6.05 -16.86
C ASP A 75 23.74 7.44 -16.23
N GLU A 76 22.84 7.86 -15.33
CA GLU A 76 22.95 9.10 -14.54
C GLU A 76 23.86 8.96 -13.30
N LEU A 77 24.31 7.75 -12.94
CA LEU A 77 25.21 7.55 -11.81
C LEU A 77 26.66 7.80 -12.21
N ASP A 78 27.46 8.24 -11.24
CA ASP A 78 28.91 8.34 -11.40
C ASP A 78 29.50 6.95 -11.73
N ASP A 79 30.52 6.92 -12.60
CA ASP A 79 31.18 5.68 -13.06
C ASP A 79 31.70 4.80 -11.91
N ASP A 80 32.06 5.39 -10.77
CA ASP A 80 32.54 4.69 -9.57
C ASP A 80 31.42 4.27 -8.60
N SER A 81 30.15 4.55 -8.91
CA SER A 81 29.02 4.31 -8.01
C SER A 81 28.57 2.84 -8.00
N THR A 82 28.55 2.23 -6.82
CA THR A 82 28.06 0.85 -6.62
C THR A 82 26.56 0.75 -6.35
N ASP A 83 25.80 1.85 -6.38
CA ASP A 83 24.37 1.89 -6.03
C ASP A 83 23.48 1.45 -7.20
N ILE A 84 23.58 0.18 -7.60
CA ILE A 84 22.82 -0.39 -8.72
C ILE A 84 21.36 -0.76 -8.36
N PHE A 85 21.00 -0.72 -7.07
CA PHE A 85 19.70 -1.21 -6.58
C PHE A 85 18.76 -0.07 -6.17
N LYS A 86 17.46 -0.30 -6.30
CA LYS A 86 16.42 0.59 -5.79
C LYS A 86 16.33 0.51 -4.27
N SER A 87 16.11 1.66 -3.62
CA SER A 87 15.90 1.70 -2.17
C SER A 87 14.59 1.02 -1.78
N ASN A 88 14.68 -0.03 -0.95
CA ASN A 88 13.54 -0.72 -0.37
C ASN A 88 13.14 -0.09 0.98
N ILE A 89 12.05 -0.57 1.59
CA ILE A 89 11.58 -0.04 2.88
C ILE A 89 12.60 -0.20 4.01
N ILE A 90 13.44 -1.23 3.96
CA ILE A 90 14.47 -1.54 4.98
C ILE A 90 15.62 -0.53 4.89
N VAL A 91 16.10 -0.23 3.68
CA VAL A 91 17.11 0.80 3.43
C VAL A 91 16.57 2.16 3.89
N ARG A 92 15.34 2.51 3.51
CA ARG A 92 14.69 3.76 3.96
C ARG A 92 14.53 3.83 5.47
N TYR A 93 14.23 2.72 6.12
CA TYR A 93 14.17 2.64 7.58
C TYR A 93 15.55 2.84 8.24
N SER A 94 16.62 2.39 7.59
CA SER A 94 18.01 2.64 8.02
C SER A 94 18.34 4.13 7.93
N ASP A 95 17.87 4.77 6.86
CA ASP A 95 18.11 6.17 6.53
C ASP A 95 17.12 7.12 7.20
N ARG A 96 16.30 6.65 8.13
CA ARG A 96 15.29 7.49 8.80
C ARG A 96 15.95 8.60 9.62
N PRO A 97 15.27 9.76 9.79
CA PRO A 97 15.80 10.85 10.59
C PRO A 97 15.95 10.45 12.06
N LYS A 98 17.19 10.49 12.57
CA LYS A 98 17.52 10.19 13.97
C LYS A 98 17.26 11.37 14.92
N ASN A 99 17.09 12.57 14.37
CA ASN A 99 16.80 13.79 15.12
C ASN A 99 15.35 13.87 15.59
N ILE A 100 14.45 13.02 15.10
CA ILE A 100 13.05 12.96 15.52
C ILE A 100 12.87 11.73 16.41
N PRO A 101 12.75 11.89 17.75
CA PRO A 101 12.71 10.76 18.68
C PRO A 101 11.59 9.76 18.36
N LEU A 102 10.39 10.26 18.05
CA LEU A 102 9.24 9.42 17.67
C LEU A 102 9.59 8.50 16.50
N VAL A 103 10.17 9.05 15.42
CA VAL A 103 10.53 8.28 14.22
C VAL A 103 11.73 7.36 14.47
N ASN A 104 12.70 7.83 15.26
CA ASN A 104 13.89 7.07 15.61
C ASN A 104 13.54 5.80 16.41
N ASP A 105 12.59 5.92 17.32
CA ASP A 105 12.20 4.86 18.25
C ASP A 105 11.11 3.93 17.67
N MET A 106 10.57 4.21 16.47
CA MET A 106 9.66 3.29 15.78
C MET A 106 10.37 2.01 15.31
N CYS A 107 9.68 0.87 15.38
CA CYS A 107 10.13 -0.36 14.73
C CYS A 107 9.91 -0.34 13.21
N LEU A 108 10.57 -1.25 12.49
CA LEU A 108 10.44 -1.37 11.03
C LEU A 108 8.99 -1.53 10.57
N ALA A 109 8.21 -2.36 11.27
CA ALA A 109 6.80 -2.57 10.95
C ALA A 109 6.01 -1.26 11.10
N LEU A 110 6.16 -0.57 12.22
CA LEU A 110 5.44 0.69 12.45
C LEU A 110 5.81 1.75 11.40
N PHE A 111 7.09 1.87 11.09
CA PHE A 111 7.57 2.78 10.05
C PHE A 111 6.99 2.46 8.67
N ALA A 112 7.01 1.18 8.27
CA ALA A 112 6.47 0.72 7.00
C ALA A 112 4.95 0.91 6.87
N ALA A 113 4.23 0.84 8.00
CA ALA A 113 2.79 1.08 8.04
C ALA A 113 2.44 2.56 7.86
N HIS A 114 3.25 3.48 8.38
CA HIS A 114 2.95 4.92 8.36
C HIS A 114 3.58 5.66 7.19
N TYR A 115 4.80 5.32 6.78
CA TYR A 115 5.56 6.14 5.84
C TYR A 115 5.66 5.50 4.46
N PHE A 116 5.51 6.33 3.43
CA PHE A 116 5.68 5.93 2.03
C PHE A 116 6.49 6.95 1.26
N ASN A 117 7.13 6.51 0.18
CA ASN A 117 7.90 7.40 -0.66
C ASN A 117 6.95 8.19 -1.57
N ASP A 118 7.15 9.51 -1.61
CA ASP A 118 6.37 10.41 -2.46
C ASP A 118 6.81 10.25 -3.91
N TYR A 119 6.31 9.21 -4.59
CA TYR A 119 6.48 9.10 -6.03
C TYR A 119 5.56 10.15 -6.65
N LYS A 120 6.13 11.18 -7.29
CA LYS A 120 5.37 11.98 -8.24
C LYS A 120 4.94 11.02 -9.35
N SER A 121 3.69 10.58 -9.35
CA SER A 121 3.16 9.76 -10.42
C SER A 121 2.67 10.68 -11.52
N ASP A 122 3.36 10.69 -12.67
CA ASP A 122 2.87 11.33 -13.91
C ASP A 122 1.64 10.61 -14.50
N PHE A 123 1.20 9.54 -13.84
CA PHE A 123 -0.07 8.88 -14.11
C PHE A 123 -1.02 9.17 -12.94
N ASN A 124 -2.25 9.58 -13.25
CA ASN A 124 -3.42 9.53 -12.36
C ASN A 124 -3.76 8.06 -12.05
N GLU A 125 -2.79 7.27 -11.59
CA GLU A 125 -3.04 5.97 -11.03
C GLU A 125 -3.53 6.18 -9.61
N VAL A 126 -4.71 5.64 -9.36
CA VAL A 126 -5.43 5.56 -8.09
C VAL A 126 -4.69 4.71 -7.04
N SER A 127 -3.35 4.61 -7.11
CA SER A 127 -2.51 3.72 -6.31
C SER A 127 -2.31 4.17 -4.86
N ASP A 128 -2.88 5.33 -4.50
CA ASP A 128 -3.13 5.74 -3.11
C ASP A 128 -4.32 6.70 -3.01
N SER A 129 -5.20 6.78 -4.02
CA SER A 129 -6.36 7.69 -3.93
C SER A 129 -7.36 7.07 -2.97
N GLN A 130 -7.16 7.38 -1.68
CA GLN A 130 -8.24 7.48 -0.71
C GLN A 130 -9.47 8.02 -1.43
N PRO A 131 -10.62 7.33 -1.40
CA PRO A 131 -11.82 7.93 -1.94
C PRO A 131 -11.97 9.29 -1.27
N GLU A 132 -12.23 10.31 -2.07
CA GLU A 132 -12.52 11.67 -1.57
C GLU A 132 -13.69 11.66 -0.55
N VAL A 133 -14.43 10.55 -0.51
CA VAL A 133 -15.51 10.19 0.42
C VAL A 133 -15.02 9.62 1.77
N LEU A 134 -13.73 9.68 2.10
CA LEU A 134 -13.32 9.62 3.51
C LEU A 134 -13.42 11.04 4.07
N SER A 135 -14.65 11.47 4.33
CA SER A 135 -14.90 12.68 5.12
C SER A 135 -14.15 12.56 6.45
N ASP A 136 -13.64 13.69 6.94
CA ASP A 136 -12.88 13.74 8.19
C ASP A 136 -13.66 13.08 9.36
N ASP A 137 -14.99 13.11 9.32
CA ASP A 137 -15.91 12.44 10.25
C ASP A 137 -15.74 10.90 10.30
N PHE A 138 -15.44 10.23 9.17
CA PHE A 138 -15.21 8.77 9.16
C PHE A 138 -13.83 8.40 9.70
N ILE A 139 -12.86 9.30 9.51
CA ILE A 139 -11.51 9.20 10.10
C ILE A 139 -11.61 9.40 11.62
N GLU A 140 -12.41 10.37 12.08
CA GLU A 140 -12.65 10.61 13.51
C GLU A 140 -13.34 9.40 14.18
N SER A 141 -14.34 8.80 13.54
CA SER A 141 -15.07 7.64 14.07
C SER A 141 -14.19 6.40 14.32
N GLN A 142 -13.11 6.21 13.56
CA GLN A 142 -12.13 5.13 13.78
C GLN A 142 -10.99 5.53 14.75
N ASN A 143 -10.84 6.82 15.06
CA ASN A 143 -9.78 7.36 15.91
C ASN A 143 -10.19 7.54 17.39
N ILE A 144 -11.45 7.30 17.77
CA ILE A 144 -11.96 7.50 19.15
C ILE A 144 -11.20 6.65 20.21
N GLU A 145 -10.41 5.64 19.83
CA GLU A 145 -9.58 4.89 20.79
C GLU A 145 -8.05 5.06 20.67
N ASN A 146 -7.52 5.86 19.75
CA ASN A 146 -6.06 5.93 19.58
C ASN A 146 -5.53 7.36 19.45
N HIS A 147 -5.26 7.98 20.61
CA HIS A 147 -4.24 9.02 20.75
C HIS A 147 -2.88 8.46 20.27
N ASN A 148 -2.62 8.48 18.96
CA ASN A 148 -1.28 8.30 18.43
C ASN A 148 -0.54 9.64 18.59
N PRO A 149 0.72 9.66 19.02
CA PRO A 149 1.53 10.88 19.01
C PRO A 149 1.58 11.43 17.58
N GLU A 150 1.50 12.75 17.45
CA GLU A 150 1.45 13.47 16.17
C GLU A 150 2.73 13.16 15.36
N LEU A 151 2.63 12.17 14.48
CA LEU A 151 3.73 11.75 13.62
C LEU A 151 3.92 12.82 12.54
N PRO A 152 5.17 13.23 12.23
CA PRO A 152 5.39 14.23 11.20
C PRO A 152 4.85 13.77 9.85
N ASP A 153 4.06 14.62 9.20
CA ASP A 153 3.49 14.38 7.87
C ASP A 153 4.55 14.08 6.81
N ARG A 154 5.75 14.64 6.98
CA ARG A 154 6.87 14.48 6.05
C ARG A 154 8.16 14.28 6.80
N ILE A 155 8.94 13.31 6.35
CA ILE A 155 10.28 13.05 6.86
C ILE A 155 11.28 13.05 5.71
N LYS A 156 12.48 13.60 5.96
CA LYS A 156 13.61 13.54 5.03
C LYS A 156 14.51 12.38 5.43
N LEU A 157 14.88 11.55 4.46
CA LEU A 157 15.87 10.50 4.69
C LEU A 157 17.27 11.12 4.78
N VAL A 158 18.16 10.53 5.58
CA VAL A 158 19.49 11.08 5.91
C VAL A 158 20.45 10.90 4.74
N ASN A 159 20.51 9.70 4.16
CA ASN A 159 21.44 9.37 3.08
C ASN A 159 20.87 9.76 1.71
N SER A 160 19.57 9.54 1.51
CA SER A 160 18.89 9.98 0.29
C SER A 160 18.16 11.28 0.56
N LYS A 161 18.33 12.32 -0.27
CA LYS A 161 17.55 13.57 -0.20
C LYS A 161 16.04 13.40 -0.54
N LYS A 162 15.53 12.16 -0.47
CA LYS A 162 14.14 11.78 -0.73
C LYS A 162 13.28 12.07 0.49
N ILE A 163 12.03 12.46 0.22
CA ILE A 163 11.02 12.77 1.23
C ILE A 163 10.03 11.61 1.28
N MET A 164 9.72 11.14 2.49
CA MET A 164 8.63 10.21 2.73
C MET A 164 7.45 10.94 3.37
N LYS A 165 6.23 10.59 2.98
CA LYS A 165 4.98 11.10 3.52
C LYS A 165 4.38 10.13 4.53
N CYS A 166 3.75 10.65 5.57
CA CYS A 166 2.93 9.91 6.51
C CYS A 166 1.57 9.61 5.88
N ARG A 167 1.02 8.43 6.13
CA ARG A 167 -0.32 8.03 5.71
C ARG A 167 -1.34 8.48 6.73
N LYS A 168 -2.52 8.91 6.26
CA LYS A 168 -3.69 9.12 7.13
C LYS A 168 -4.17 7.81 7.76
N ILE A 169 -4.12 6.70 7.02
CA ILE A 169 -4.50 5.36 7.48
C ILE A 169 -3.30 4.42 7.36
N LYS A 170 -2.97 3.71 8.45
CA LYS A 170 -1.86 2.76 8.51
C LYS A 170 -2.05 1.65 7.47
N ALA A 171 -1.00 1.35 6.71
CA ALA A 171 -1.00 0.24 5.76
C ALA A 171 -1.04 -1.12 6.48
N VAL A 172 -1.73 -2.10 5.88
CA VAL A 172 -1.70 -3.48 6.33
C VAL A 172 -0.39 -4.12 5.88
N ILE A 173 0.41 -4.56 6.85
CA ILE A 173 1.69 -5.21 6.57
C ILE A 173 1.48 -6.71 6.39
N ARG A 174 2.08 -7.23 5.32
CA ARG A 174 2.20 -8.65 5.05
C ARG A 174 3.67 -9.04 5.10
N TYR A 175 3.93 -10.26 5.55
CA TYR A 175 5.29 -10.79 5.65
C TYR A 175 5.25 -12.32 5.53
N HIS A 176 6.39 -12.90 5.14
CA HIS A 176 6.57 -14.35 5.19
C HIS A 176 6.64 -14.80 6.65
N THR A 177 5.94 -15.89 7.02
CA THR A 177 5.96 -16.45 8.38
C THR A 177 6.69 -17.79 8.36
N PRO A 178 7.98 -17.85 8.77
CA PRO A 178 8.73 -19.10 8.81
C PRO A 178 8.13 -20.09 9.81
N ASN A 179 8.35 -21.39 9.60
CA ASN A 179 7.86 -22.39 10.53
C ASN A 179 8.82 -22.51 11.73
N LYS A 180 8.32 -22.23 12.95
CA LYS A 180 9.09 -22.29 14.20
C LYS A 180 9.80 -23.63 14.45
N ARG A 181 9.20 -24.75 14.03
CA ARG A 181 9.77 -26.10 14.26
C ARG A 181 10.77 -26.51 13.20
N LYS A 182 10.52 -26.16 11.93
CA LYS A 182 11.39 -26.56 10.81
C LYS A 182 12.60 -25.63 10.67
N GLU A 183 12.41 -24.33 10.89
CA GLU A 183 13.44 -23.31 10.65
C GLU A 183 13.42 -22.28 11.81
N PRO A 184 13.85 -22.67 13.02
CA PRO A 184 13.77 -21.82 14.20
C PRO A 184 14.58 -20.52 14.03
N GLU A 185 15.75 -20.58 13.40
CA GLU A 185 16.61 -19.41 13.17
C GLU A 185 15.91 -18.35 12.32
N LYS A 186 15.30 -18.76 11.20
CA LYS A 186 14.53 -17.84 10.34
C LYS A 186 13.35 -17.25 11.09
N TYR A 187 12.65 -18.07 11.88
CA TYR A 187 11.50 -17.62 12.68
C TYR A 187 11.89 -16.53 13.69
N PHE A 188 12.96 -16.73 14.46
CA PHE A 188 13.42 -15.75 15.44
C PHE A 188 14.07 -14.52 14.78
N HIS A 189 14.81 -14.69 13.68
CA HIS A 189 15.34 -13.57 12.89
C HIS A 189 14.22 -12.66 12.39
N HIS A 190 13.20 -13.26 11.78
CA HIS A 190 12.01 -12.59 11.30
C HIS A 190 11.31 -11.78 12.41
N LEU A 191 11.15 -12.38 13.57
CA LEU A 191 10.52 -11.75 14.73
C LEU A 191 11.33 -10.52 15.20
N LEU A 192 12.65 -10.68 15.32
CA LEU A 192 13.57 -9.60 15.66
C LEU A 192 13.52 -8.46 14.65
N MET A 193 13.50 -8.77 13.35
CA MET A 193 13.42 -7.77 12.29
C MET A 193 12.16 -6.91 12.37
N GLN A 194 11.03 -7.46 12.81
CA GLN A 194 9.79 -6.69 12.96
C GLN A 194 9.77 -5.83 14.22
N SER A 195 10.22 -6.38 15.35
CA SER A 195 10.10 -5.72 16.65
C SER A 195 11.25 -4.78 16.98
N CYS A 196 12.40 -4.93 16.32
CA CYS A 196 13.58 -4.15 16.64
C CYS A 196 13.52 -2.76 16.02
N CYS A 197 13.83 -1.76 16.84
CA CYS A 197 14.01 -0.38 16.40
C CYS A 197 15.38 -0.16 15.74
N ILE A 198 16.27 -1.17 15.75
CA ILE A 198 17.61 -1.11 15.19
C ILE A 198 17.81 -2.33 14.30
N LEU A 199 18.29 -2.14 13.08
CA LEU A 199 18.61 -3.28 12.22
C LEU A 199 19.67 -4.16 12.89
N PRO A 200 19.58 -5.50 12.74
CA PRO A 200 20.41 -6.45 13.49
C PRO A 200 21.93 -6.26 13.28
N GLY A 201 22.36 -5.58 12.21
CA GLY A 201 23.77 -5.25 11.97
C GLY A 201 24.34 -4.09 12.79
N VAL A 202 23.54 -3.40 13.62
CA VAL A 202 23.96 -2.21 14.41
C VAL A 202 23.62 -2.37 15.90
N MET A 203 23.46 -3.61 16.39
CA MET A 203 23.07 -3.87 17.78
C MET A 203 24.21 -3.62 18.79
N SER A 204 24.08 -2.56 19.60
CA SER A 204 24.81 -2.37 20.86
C SER A 204 23.97 -2.87 22.06
N ARG A 205 24.63 -3.36 23.12
CA ARG A 205 24.03 -4.04 24.29
C ARG A 205 22.91 -3.26 24.99
N ASN A 206 22.93 -1.92 24.95
CA ASN A 206 21.90 -1.07 25.57
C ASN A 206 20.56 -1.05 24.81
N SER A 207 20.50 -1.58 23.57
CA SER A 207 19.29 -1.57 22.74
C SER A 207 18.28 -2.66 23.09
N LEU A 208 18.71 -3.77 23.72
CA LEU A 208 17.83 -4.92 24.00
C LEU A 208 16.69 -4.61 24.98
N ALA A 209 16.92 -3.69 25.94
CA ALA A 209 15.92 -3.31 26.93
C ALA A 209 14.73 -2.53 26.30
N LYS A 210 15.00 -1.67 25.32
CA LYS A 210 13.97 -0.90 24.60
C LYS A 210 13.12 -1.81 23.69
N THR A 211 13.75 -2.79 23.04
CA THR A 211 13.05 -3.74 22.15
C THR A 211 11.99 -4.56 22.91
N ARG A 212 12.16 -4.81 24.21
CA ARG A 212 11.22 -5.60 25.03
C ARG A 212 9.88 -4.88 25.25
N HIS A 213 9.88 -3.56 25.44
CA HIS A 213 8.65 -2.77 25.58
C HIS A 213 7.89 -2.65 24.24
N THR A 214 8.61 -2.42 23.14
CA THR A 214 8.02 -2.35 21.79
C THR A 214 7.42 -3.69 21.36
N TYR A 215 8.09 -4.80 21.70
CA TYR A 215 7.61 -6.15 21.43
C TYR A 215 6.26 -6.46 22.12
N LEU A 216 6.13 -6.10 23.40
CA LEU A 216 4.90 -6.34 24.17
C LEU A 216 3.73 -5.47 23.68
N SER A 217 4.00 -4.21 23.32
CA SER A 217 2.98 -3.30 22.76
C SER A 217 2.50 -3.76 21.38
N PHE A 218 3.44 -4.16 20.51
CA PHE A 218 3.11 -4.68 19.17
C PHE A 218 2.31 -5.99 19.24
N MET A 219 2.72 -6.93 20.10
CA MET A 219 2.01 -8.20 20.29
C MET A 219 0.59 -7.99 20.83
N SER A 220 0.39 -7.03 21.74
CA SER A 220 -0.94 -6.69 22.26
C SER A 220 -1.87 -6.10 21.19
N GLN A 221 -1.35 -5.28 20.27
CA GLN A 221 -2.12 -4.74 19.16
C GLN A 221 -2.39 -5.75 18.03
N MET A 222 -1.48 -6.71 17.80
CA MET A 222 -1.62 -7.77 16.79
C MET A 222 -2.61 -8.87 17.19
N PHE A 223 -2.63 -9.25 18.48
CA PHE A 223 -3.45 -10.37 18.98
C PHE A 223 -4.86 -9.98 19.46
N LYS A 224 -5.26 -8.71 19.33
CA LYS A 224 -6.64 -8.25 19.57
C LYS A 224 -7.60 -8.51 18.38
N ARG A 225 -7.34 -9.56 17.58
CA ARG A 225 -8.28 -10.07 16.57
C ARG A 225 -8.68 -11.49 16.89
#